data_AF-A0A8J8N9K1-F1
#
_entry.id   AF-A0A8J8N9K1-F1
#
_cell.length_a   1.000
_cell.length_b   1.000
_cell.length_c   1.000
_cell.angle_alpha   90.00
_cell.angle_beta   90.00
_cell.angle_gamma   90.00
#
_symmetry.space_group_name_H-M   'P 1'
#
loop_
_entity.id
_entity.type
_entity.pdbx_description
1 polymer ?
#
loop_
_entity_poly.entity_id
_entity_poly.type
_entity_poly.pdbx_seq_one_letter_code
_entity_poly.pdbx_strand_id
1 'polypeptide(L)'
;MSFVMYSTTWCGYCQRLKSQLAELGVTFEEINIEEVPGTAEIVEKVNGGNRTVPTLVYSDGTAMTNPSAKQVVEKLATLKGQLLSNSEQSRFMLQLLKLNRGANPGPTALCEINCQIDQGRRSFSGGPFASPILEA
;
A
#
# COMPACT_ATOMS: atom_id res chain seq x y z
N MET A 1 -1.98 -20.78 -0.97
CA MET A 1 -2.03 -20.17 0.37
C MET A 1 -3.17 -19.19 0.43
N SER A 2 -4.14 -19.42 1.31
CA SER A 2 -5.22 -18.50 1.62
C SER A 2 -4.98 -17.87 2.99
N PHE A 3 -5.53 -16.67 3.19
CA PHE A 3 -5.68 -16.02 4.47
C PHE A 3 -7.04 -15.35 4.53
N VAL A 4 -7.54 -15.19 5.76
CA VAL A 4 -8.81 -14.55 6.06
C VAL A 4 -8.51 -13.20 6.70
N MET A 5 -9.11 -12.15 6.16
CA MET A 5 -9.09 -10.80 6.74
C MET A 5 -10.40 -10.56 7.48
N TYR A 6 -10.31 -10.35 8.78
CA TYR A 6 -11.43 -9.89 9.60
C TYR A 6 -11.53 -8.37 9.55
N SER A 7 -12.69 -7.88 9.13
CA SER A 7 -12.98 -6.45 8.94
C SER A 7 -14.31 -6.05 9.60
N THR A 8 -14.58 -4.76 9.61
CA THR A 8 -15.89 -4.16 9.94
C THR A 8 -16.27 -3.14 8.88
N THR A 9 -17.56 -2.84 8.74
CA THR A 9 -18.08 -1.94 7.70
C THR A 9 -17.57 -0.50 7.86
N TRP A 10 -17.36 -0.07 9.10
CA TRP A 10 -16.99 1.31 9.45
C TRP A 10 -15.47 1.51 9.61
N CYS A 11 -14.65 0.48 9.44
CA CYS A 11 -13.20 0.55 9.63
C CYS A 11 -12.48 1.11 8.39
N GLY A 12 -12.08 2.38 8.45
CA GLY A 12 -11.31 3.03 7.38
C GLY A 12 -9.94 2.39 7.12
N TYR A 13 -9.29 1.82 8.14
CA TYR A 13 -8.02 1.09 7.97
C TYR A 13 -8.19 -0.21 7.17
N CYS A 14 -9.31 -0.91 7.38
CA CYS A 14 -9.65 -2.14 6.70
C CYS A 14 -9.87 -1.88 5.20
N GLN A 15 -10.59 -0.80 4.86
CA GLN A 15 -10.79 -0.38 3.48
C GLN A 15 -9.46 -0.02 2.79
N ARG A 16 -8.58 0.72 3.47
CA ARG A 16 -7.24 1.06 2.93
C ARG A 16 -6.40 -0.19 2.66
N LEU A 17 -6.35 -1.12 3.61
CA LEU A 17 -5.58 -2.36 3.45
C LEU A 17 -6.15 -3.22 2.32
N LYS A 18 -7.48 -3.33 2.22
CA LYS A 18 -8.18 -4.03 1.13
C LYS A 18 -7.80 -3.46 -0.24
N SER A 19 -7.84 -2.15 -0.41
CA SER A 19 -7.47 -1.50 -1.67
C SER A 19 -6.00 -1.78 -2.04
N GLN A 20 -5.08 -1.66 -1.07
CA GLN A 20 -3.67 -1.96 -1.31
C GLN A 20 -3.44 -3.42 -1.72
N LEU A 21 -4.11 -4.37 -1.06
CA LEU A 21 -4.01 -5.79 -1.41
C LEU A 21 -4.61 -6.10 -2.78
N ALA A 22 -5.70 -5.41 -3.15
CA ALA A 22 -6.32 -5.52 -4.47
C ALA A 22 -5.39 -5.00 -5.59
N GLU A 23 -4.72 -3.86 -5.38
CA GLU A 23 -3.71 -3.34 -6.31
C GLU A 23 -2.53 -4.31 -6.51
N LEU A 24 -2.18 -5.05 -5.47
CA LEU A 24 -1.13 -6.08 -5.49
C LEU A 24 -1.59 -7.41 -6.12
N GLY A 25 -2.87 -7.51 -6.50
CA GLY A 25 -3.46 -8.72 -7.07
C GLY A 25 -3.51 -9.90 -6.08
N VAL A 26 -3.55 -9.60 -4.78
CA VAL A 26 -3.63 -10.62 -3.73
C VAL A 26 -5.09 -11.01 -3.52
N THR A 27 -5.39 -12.29 -3.70
CA THR A 27 -6.71 -12.85 -3.39
C THR A 27 -6.76 -13.30 -1.93
N PHE A 28 -7.84 -12.95 -1.24
CA PHE A 28 -8.07 -13.29 0.16
C PHE A 28 -9.57 -13.39 0.45
N GLU A 29 -9.89 -14.03 1.57
CA GLU A 29 -11.25 -14.10 2.08
C GLU A 29 -11.48 -12.96 3.07
N GLU A 30 -12.56 -12.22 2.92
CA GLU A 30 -12.96 -11.17 3.87
C GLU A 30 -14.16 -11.64 4.68
N ILE A 31 -14.06 -11.54 5.99
CA ILE A 31 -15.15 -11.85 6.91
C ILE A 31 -15.47 -10.62 7.76
N ASN A 32 -16.71 -10.14 7.64
CA ASN A 32 -17.20 -9.06 8.49
C ASN A 32 -17.62 -9.63 9.85
N ILE A 33 -16.98 -9.15 10.93
CA ILE A 33 -17.26 -9.63 12.28
C ILE A 33 -18.62 -9.21 12.82
N GLU A 34 -19.26 -8.22 12.20
CA GLU A 34 -20.60 -7.75 12.56
C GLU A 34 -21.71 -8.59 11.91
N GLU A 35 -21.41 -9.21 10.77
CA GLU A 35 -22.38 -10.00 10.01
C GLU A 35 -22.34 -11.48 10.39
N VAL A 36 -21.16 -12.00 10.71
CA VAL A 36 -20.97 -13.42 11.00
C VAL A 36 -20.84 -13.65 12.51
N PRO A 37 -21.86 -14.20 13.18
CA PRO A 37 -21.81 -14.47 14.61
C PRO A 37 -20.69 -15.47 14.94
N GLY A 38 -20.01 -15.27 16.08
CA GLY A 38 -18.91 -16.12 16.55
C GLY A 38 -17.53 -15.73 16.01
N THR A 39 -17.43 -14.86 14.99
CA THR A 39 -16.13 -14.42 14.46
C THR A 39 -15.46 -13.33 15.31
N ALA A 40 -16.26 -12.50 15.99
CA ALA A 40 -15.76 -11.51 16.95
C ALA A 40 -14.97 -12.17 18.09
N GLU A 41 -15.40 -13.35 18.56
CA GLU A 41 -14.73 -14.13 19.59
C GLU A 41 -13.37 -14.66 19.12
N ILE A 42 -13.25 -15.01 17.83
CA ILE A 42 -11.98 -15.42 17.23
C ILE A 42 -11.00 -14.25 17.24
N VAL A 43 -11.45 -13.07 16.82
CA VAL A 43 -10.62 -11.85 16.82
C VAL A 43 -10.19 -11.48 18.24
N GLU A 44 -11.10 -11.56 19.22
CA GLU A 44 -10.75 -11.35 20.63
C GLU A 44 -9.70 -12.35 21.11
N LYS A 45 -9.89 -13.65 20.85
CA LYS A 45 -8.94 -14.69 21.28
C LYS A 45 -7.55 -14.47 20.68
N VAL A 46 -7.49 -14.10 19.40
CA VAL A 46 -6.24 -13.82 18.68
C VAL A 46 -5.52 -12.59 19.23
N ASN A 47 -6.27 -11.57 19.64
CA ASN A 47 -5.73 -10.29 20.09
C ASN A 47 -5.69 -10.14 21.62
N GLY A 48 -5.85 -11.22 22.38
CA GLY A 48 -5.77 -11.19 23.84
C GLY A 48 -6.92 -10.42 24.52
N GLY A 49 -8.13 -10.49 23.97
CA GLY A 49 -9.34 -9.84 24.47
C GLY A 49 -9.74 -8.57 23.72
N ASN A 50 -8.94 -8.10 22.75
CA ASN A 50 -9.24 -6.90 21.99
C ASN A 50 -9.90 -7.19 20.64
N ARG A 51 -10.97 -6.47 20.29
CA ARG A 51 -11.58 -6.52 18.96
C ARG A 51 -10.88 -5.56 17.98
N THR A 52 -9.56 -5.65 17.89
CA THR A 52 -8.80 -4.77 17.00
C THR A 52 -8.90 -5.28 15.56
N VAL A 53 -9.33 -4.43 14.64
CA VAL A 53 -9.38 -4.70 13.20
C VAL A 53 -8.55 -3.64 12.45
N PRO A 54 -7.93 -3.97 11.30
CA PRO A 54 -8.00 -5.26 10.58
C PRO A 54 -7.13 -6.34 11.22
N THR A 55 -7.67 -7.56 11.36
CA THR A 55 -6.92 -8.75 11.83
C THR A 55 -6.86 -9.77 10.71
N LEU A 56 -5.66 -10.24 10.36
CA LEU A 56 -5.46 -11.25 9.32
C LEU A 56 -5.08 -12.57 9.99
N VAL A 57 -5.74 -13.66 9.60
CA VAL A 57 -5.42 -15.02 10.03
C VAL A 57 -5.01 -15.83 8.81
N TYR A 58 -3.80 -16.35 8.85
CA TYR A 58 -3.22 -17.14 7.77
C TYR A 58 -3.56 -18.62 7.96
N SER A 59 -3.48 -19.38 6.86
CA SER A 59 -3.72 -20.84 6.88
C SER A 59 -2.70 -21.64 7.70
N ASP A 60 -1.57 -21.05 8.10
CA ASP A 60 -0.59 -21.64 9.03
C ASP A 60 -1.01 -21.48 10.51
N GLY A 61 -2.13 -20.82 10.77
CA GLY A 61 -2.62 -20.50 12.12
C GLY A 61 -1.99 -19.26 12.75
N THR A 62 -1.08 -18.58 12.04
CA THR A 62 -0.54 -17.30 12.51
C THR A 62 -1.52 -16.17 12.26
N ALA A 63 -1.46 -15.14 13.09
CA ALA A 63 -2.29 -13.96 12.96
C ALA A 63 -1.48 -12.67 13.02
N MET A 64 -1.96 -11.63 12.33
CA MET A 64 -1.36 -10.30 12.31
C MET A 64 -2.44 -9.24 12.48
N THR A 65 -2.19 -8.33 13.42
CA THR A 65 -3.14 -7.26 13.79
C THR A 65 -2.63 -5.94 13.27
N ASN A 66 -3.44 -5.26 12.46
CA ASN A 66 -3.11 -4.01 11.78
C ASN A 66 -1.78 -4.03 10.96
N PRO A 67 -1.54 -5.03 10.09
CA PRO A 67 -0.34 -5.06 9.27
C PRO A 67 -0.41 -4.06 8.11
N SER A 68 0.75 -3.63 7.63
CA SER A 68 0.87 -2.96 6.33
C SER A 68 0.77 -3.97 5.18
N ALA A 69 0.31 -3.53 4.00
CA ALA A 69 0.24 -4.40 2.82
C ALA A 69 1.58 -5.06 2.47
N LYS A 70 2.70 -4.35 2.69
CA LYS A 70 4.05 -4.90 2.50
C LYS A 70 4.32 -6.09 3.42
N GLN A 71 3.99 -5.98 4.71
CA GLN A 71 4.18 -7.09 5.66
C GLN A 71 3.34 -8.31 5.30
N VAL A 72 2.11 -8.10 4.81
CA VAL A 72 1.23 -9.18 4.35
C VAL A 72 1.89 -9.92 3.17
N VAL A 73 2.39 -9.17 2.19
CA VAL A 73 3.08 -9.73 1.03
C VAL A 73 4.36 -10.48 1.42
N GLU A 74 5.18 -9.93 2.33
CA GLU A 74 6.39 -10.57 2.83
C GLU A 74 6.07 -11.86 3.62
N LYS A 75 5.00 -11.86 4.41
CA LYS A 75 4.53 -13.07 5.09
C LYS A 75 4.04 -14.11 4.09
N LEU A 76 3.26 -13.73 3.09
CA LEU A 76 2.83 -14.62 2.01
C LEU A 76 4.01 -15.19 1.23
N ALA A 77 5.06 -14.40 1.02
CA ALA A 77 6.30 -14.85 0.42
C ALA A 77 7.01 -15.91 1.25
N THR A 78 7.08 -15.67 2.56
CA THR A 78 7.71 -16.58 3.50
C THR A 78 6.97 -17.91 3.54
N LEU A 79 5.63 -17.86 3.59
CA LEU A 79 4.78 -19.04 3.54
C LEU A 79 4.93 -19.82 2.24
N LYS A 80 4.98 -19.13 1.09
CA LYS A 80 5.28 -19.77 -0.20
C LYS A 80 6.69 -20.36 -0.22
N GLY A 81 7.69 -19.66 0.32
CA GLY A 81 9.08 -20.12 0.38
C GLY A 81 9.26 -21.38 1.23
N GLN A 82 8.46 -21.56 2.27
CA GLN A 82 8.46 -22.78 3.08
C GLN A 82 7.85 -24.00 2.36
N LEU A 83 7.13 -23.79 1.25
CA LEU A 83 6.43 -24.86 0.52
C LEU A 83 6.95 -25.11 -0.89
N LEU A 84 7.77 -24.22 -1.47
CA LEU A 84 8.29 -24.35 -2.83
C LEU A 84 9.75 -24.82 -2.85
N SER A 85 10.04 -25.77 -3.75
CA SER A 85 11.40 -26.21 -4.04
C SER A 85 12.28 -25.04 -4.53
N ASN A 86 13.58 -25.09 -4.22
CA ASN A 86 14.54 -23.97 -4.30
C ASN A 86 14.57 -23.15 -5.61
N SER A 87 14.05 -23.67 -6.73
CA SER A 87 14.06 -23.00 -8.05
C SER A 87 12.94 -21.98 -8.26
N GLU A 88 11.79 -22.12 -7.57
CA GLU A 88 10.66 -21.20 -7.69
C GLU A 88 10.80 -19.97 -6.79
N GLN A 89 11.58 -20.12 -5.71
CA GLN A 89 11.84 -19.06 -4.73
C GLN A 89 12.53 -17.84 -5.38
N SER A 90 13.45 -18.03 -6.33
CA SER A 90 14.17 -16.93 -6.99
C SER A 90 13.27 -16.05 -7.85
N ARG A 91 12.28 -16.61 -8.56
CA ARG A 91 11.33 -15.79 -9.36
C ARG A 91 10.36 -15.01 -8.47
N PHE A 92 9.91 -15.61 -7.37
CA PHE A 92 9.01 -14.96 -6.44
C PHE A 92 9.70 -13.81 -5.69
N MET A 93 10.95 -14.01 -5.23
CA MET A 93 11.73 -12.97 -4.56
C MET A 93 12.03 -11.77 -5.49
N LEU A 94 12.32 -12.03 -6.78
CA LEU A 94 12.41 -10.98 -7.80
C LEU A 94 11.09 -10.22 -8.01
N GLN A 95 9.93 -10.89 -7.91
CA GLN A 95 8.63 -10.22 -7.97
C GLN A 95 8.40 -9.33 -6.73
N LEU A 96 8.81 -9.77 -5.54
CA LEU A 96 8.70 -9.00 -4.30
C LEU A 96 9.61 -7.77 -4.26
N LEU A 97 10.84 -7.90 -4.78
CA LEU A 97 11.73 -6.75 -4.93
C LEU A 97 11.14 -5.67 -5.85
N LYS A 98 10.34 -6.06 -6.85
CA LYS A 98 9.61 -5.10 -7.71
C LYS A 98 8.46 -4.41 -6.95
N LEU A 99 7.83 -5.07 -5.98
CA LEU A 99 6.80 -4.46 -5.13
C LEU A 99 7.36 -3.39 -4.17
N ASN A 100 8.64 -3.47 -3.79
CA ASN A 100 9.31 -2.43 -3.00
C ASN A 100 9.68 -1.15 -3.80
N ARG A 101 9.44 -1.11 -5.11
CA ARG A 101 9.60 0.12 -5.93
C ARG A 101 8.32 0.94 -6.12
N GLY A 102 7.22 0.56 -5.47
CA GLY A 102 5.88 1.10 -5.78
C GLY A 102 5.06 1.63 -4.60
N ALA A 103 5.67 1.97 -3.46
CA ALA A 103 4.98 2.75 -2.43
C ALA A 103 4.93 4.23 -2.86
N ASN A 104 4.09 4.55 -3.85
CA ASN A 104 3.63 5.91 -4.08
C ASN A 104 2.12 5.91 -3.81
N PRO A 105 1.64 6.56 -2.74
CA PRO A 105 0.21 6.64 -2.47
C PRO A 105 -0.52 7.31 -3.64
N GLY A 106 -1.70 6.79 -3.99
CA GLY A 106 -2.59 7.31 -5.03
C GLY A 106 -3.02 8.78 -4.84
N PRO A 107 -3.81 9.32 -5.78
CA PRO A 107 -3.77 10.72 -6.21
C PRO A 107 -4.54 11.70 -5.32
N THR A 108 -4.33 11.67 -4.01
CA THR A 108 -4.93 12.64 -3.06
C THR A 108 -3.90 13.57 -2.42
N ALA A 109 -2.64 13.51 -2.86
CA ALA A 109 -1.56 14.40 -2.45
C ALA A 109 -0.94 15.20 -3.62
N LEU A 110 -1.73 15.48 -4.66
CA LEU A 110 -1.39 16.40 -5.76
C LEU A 110 -2.45 17.51 -5.86
N CYS A 111 -2.75 18.17 -4.74
CA CYS A 111 -3.55 19.39 -4.73
C CYS A 111 -2.81 20.58 -4.10
N GLU A 112 -1.47 20.58 -4.05
CA GLU A 112 -0.69 21.76 -3.60
C GLU A 112 0.65 21.96 -4.32
N ILE A 113 0.82 21.52 -5.58
CA ILE A 113 1.95 22.01 -6.40
C ILE A 113 1.47 22.28 -7.83
N ASN A 114 1.48 23.57 -8.17
CA ASN A 114 1.27 24.21 -9.49
C ASN A 114 -0.16 24.60 -9.91
N CYS A 115 -0.86 25.30 -9.01
CA CYS A 115 -1.58 26.49 -9.44
C CYS A 115 -0.78 27.71 -8.98
N GLN A 116 -0.40 28.59 -9.92
CA GLN A 116 0.41 29.82 -9.78
C GLN A 116 1.89 29.65 -9.41
N ILE A 117 2.79 29.82 -10.38
CA ILE A 117 3.59 31.05 -10.60
C ILE A 117 4.30 30.87 -11.95
N ASP A 118 3.64 31.34 -13.02
CA ASP A 118 4.25 31.54 -14.34
C ASP A 118 4.52 33.03 -14.57
N GLN A 119 5.17 33.67 -13.59
CA GLN A 119 5.79 34.97 -13.75
C GLN A 119 7.11 35.01 -12.96
N GLY A 120 8.23 34.96 -13.68
CA GLY A 120 9.51 35.41 -13.11
C GLY A 120 10.74 34.53 -13.35
N ARG A 121 10.97 34.04 -14.58
CA ARG A 121 12.33 33.64 -14.96
C ARG A 121 13.18 34.90 -15.16
N ARG A 122 13.85 35.35 -14.08
CA ARG A 122 15.07 36.15 -14.19
C ARG A 122 16.20 35.23 -14.67
N SER A 123 16.66 35.46 -15.89
CA SER A 123 18.00 35.11 -16.34
C SER A 123 18.33 36.02 -17.52
N PHE A 124 18.77 37.24 -17.21
CA PHE A 124 19.50 38.08 -18.15
C PHE A 124 20.95 38.13 -17.67
N SER A 125 21.79 37.33 -18.32
CA SER A 125 23.24 37.42 -18.23
C SER A 125 23.76 37.95 -19.56
N GLY A 126 24.22 39.20 -19.52
CA GLY A 126 25.42 39.67 -20.21
C GLY A 126 25.46 39.72 -21.73
N GLY A 127 25.57 40.94 -22.27
CA GLY A 127 26.44 41.19 -23.42
C GLY A 127 25.95 42.32 -24.34
N PRO A 128 26.84 43.23 -24.79
CA PRO A 128 26.48 44.56 -25.28
C PRO A 128 26.40 44.59 -26.83
N PHE A 129 26.28 45.79 -27.39
CA PHE A 129 26.27 46.16 -28.81
C PHE A 129 24.89 46.30 -29.45
N ALA A 130 24.37 47.53 -29.43
CA ALA A 130 24.35 48.42 -30.60
C ALA A 130 23.14 49.36 -30.54
N SER A 131 23.39 50.63 -30.23
CA SER A 131 22.61 51.75 -30.80
C SER A 131 22.88 51.83 -32.32
N PRO A 132 22.26 52.71 -33.12
CA PRO A 132 21.20 53.70 -32.86
C PRO A 132 20.08 53.63 -33.95
N ILE A 133 19.32 54.73 -34.12
CA ILE A 133 18.40 55.12 -35.24
C ILE A 133 16.94 55.17 -34.75
N LEU A 134 16.49 56.37 -34.34
CA LEU A 134 15.55 57.24 -35.10
C LEU A 134 14.10 56.81 -34.77
N GLU A 135 13.23 57.63 -34.19
CA GLU A 135 12.58 58.79 -34.80
C GLU A 135 11.62 59.42 -33.75
N ALA A 136 11.42 60.74 -33.85
CA ALA A 136 10.40 61.59 -33.21
C ALA A 136 10.53 61.96 -31.72
#